data_AF-A0A858RA35-F1
#
_entry.id   AF-A0A858RA35-F1
#
_cell.length_a   1.000
_cell.length_b   1.000
_cell.length_c   1.000
_cell.angle_alpha   90.00
_cell.angle_beta   90.00
_cell.angle_gamma   90.00
#
_symmetry.space_group_name_H-M   'P 1'
#
loop_
_entity.id
_entity.type
_entity.pdbx_description
1 polymer ?
#
loop_
_entity_poly.entity_id
_entity_poly.type
_entity_poly.pdbx_seq_one_letter_code
_entity_poly.pdbx_strand_id
1 'polypeptide(L)'
;MALSALAADARLKPSERRDPMSLLDLAMGHLLATALEDKYPHYPRFAVRVGEEERQPFCDDALRLLAGMDRSRQGLAVLEVLRLREGEGIRTRSSPYAKAILEQRGEGQVVNRADLVRGTDPVLWEPFRLEPEYLSVSVVALVHQGDAALRIDGVEYDATRLRQLAGLCSARVAGFSVLQRPKGIPEGKLATDRGWEELVPDLRAQAELAITNALNAKRELQGGLQLWGLPPLTAGEQAAWATRWSGGRSSWRPCAPMTARPSCAACAGTWRPSPAMPPAGTPWRRWSPSARRWSNYPPPPTT
;
A
#
# COMPACT_ATOMS: atom_id res chain seq x y z
N MET A 1 -33.28 23.72 11.62
CA MET A 1 -33.35 22.31 11.16
C MET A 1 -32.21 21.92 10.21
N ALA A 2 -31.67 22.81 9.37
CA ALA A 2 -30.56 22.45 8.46
C ALA A 2 -29.25 22.10 9.18
N LEU A 3 -28.83 22.88 10.18
CA LEU A 3 -27.58 22.65 10.93
C LEU A 3 -27.59 21.35 11.75
N SER A 4 -28.73 20.99 12.35
CA SER A 4 -28.88 19.75 13.10
C SER A 4 -28.85 18.51 12.21
N ALA A 5 -29.36 18.61 10.98
CA ALA A 5 -29.30 17.54 9.98
C ALA A 5 -27.87 17.39 9.43
N LEU A 6 -27.21 18.52 9.10
CA LEU A 6 -25.82 18.55 8.64
C LEU A 6 -24.84 18.00 9.69
N ALA A 7 -25.06 18.32 10.98
CA ALA A 7 -24.27 17.77 12.09
C ALA A 7 -24.53 16.27 12.34
N ALA A 8 -25.74 15.78 12.03
CA ALA A 8 -26.05 14.36 12.10
C ALA A 8 -25.36 13.57 10.97
N ASP A 9 -25.34 14.12 9.74
CA ASP A 9 -24.65 13.54 8.59
C ASP A 9 -23.12 13.55 8.76
N ALA A 10 -22.55 14.59 9.37
CA ALA A 10 -21.12 14.71 9.63
C ALA A 10 -20.59 13.82 10.78
N ARG A 11 -21.43 12.98 11.39
CA ARG A 11 -21.06 12.07 12.49
C ARG A 11 -20.34 12.74 13.68
N LEU A 12 -20.64 14.01 13.98
CA LEU A 12 -20.09 14.67 15.15
C LEU A 12 -20.51 13.96 16.44
N LYS A 13 -19.60 13.86 17.41
CA LYS A 13 -19.92 13.30 18.74
C LYS A 13 -21.00 14.16 19.42
N PRO A 14 -21.85 13.59 20.27
CA PRO A 14 -22.92 14.34 20.94
C PRO A 14 -22.44 15.57 21.73
N SER A 15 -21.20 15.54 22.24
CA SER A 15 -20.55 16.66 22.93
C SER A 15 -20.15 17.80 21.99
N GLU A 16 -19.61 17.46 20.81
CA GLU A 16 -19.16 18.42 19.79
C GLU A 16 -20.34 19.13 19.10
N ARG A 17 -21.52 18.49 19.06
CA ARG A 17 -22.75 19.10 18.52
C ARG A 17 -23.23 20.32 19.30
N ARG A 18 -22.75 20.52 20.53
CA ARG A 18 -23.12 21.65 21.40
C ARG A 18 -22.08 22.77 21.37
N ASP A 19 -20.89 22.51 20.84
CA ASP A 19 -19.84 23.52 20.73
C ASP A 19 -20.09 24.42 19.50
N PRO A 20 -20.27 25.74 19.68
CA PRO A 20 -20.53 26.67 18.58
C PRO A 20 -19.43 26.68 17.52
N MET A 21 -18.17 26.55 17.94
CA MET A 21 -17.03 26.56 17.01
C MET A 21 -17.01 25.32 16.11
N SER A 22 -17.29 24.15 16.69
CA SER A 22 -17.43 22.91 15.93
C SER A 22 -18.56 22.96 14.88
N LEU A 23 -19.67 23.63 15.19
CA LEU A 23 -20.76 23.84 14.23
C LEU A 23 -20.38 24.84 13.13
N LEU A 24 -19.64 25.89 13.48
CA LEU A 24 -19.13 26.86 12.52
C LEU A 24 -18.14 26.19 11.56
N ASP A 25 -17.15 25.45 12.07
CA ASP A 25 -16.18 24.71 11.26
C ASP A 25 -16.85 23.78 10.24
N LEU A 26 -17.92 23.10 10.67
CA LEU A 26 -18.69 22.20 9.82
C LEU A 26 -19.49 22.95 8.75
N ALA A 27 -20.12 24.07 9.11
CA ALA A 27 -20.83 24.90 8.14
C ALA A 27 -19.87 25.52 7.12
N MET A 28 -18.72 26.02 7.58
CA MET A 28 -17.67 26.57 6.73
C MET A 28 -17.07 25.49 5.83
N GLY A 29 -16.81 24.30 6.34
CA GLY A 29 -16.35 23.16 5.55
C GLY A 29 -17.32 22.79 4.43
N HIS A 30 -18.62 22.82 4.70
CA HIS A 30 -19.64 22.56 3.67
C HIS A 30 -19.71 23.67 2.61
N LEU A 31 -19.66 24.94 3.02
CA LEU A 31 -19.72 26.09 2.11
C LEU A 31 -18.46 26.22 1.24
N LEU A 32 -17.29 25.92 1.81
CA LEU A 32 -16.00 26.03 1.13
C LEU A 32 -15.65 24.78 0.32
N ALA A 33 -16.36 23.66 0.49
CA ALA A 33 -16.04 22.38 -0.16
C ALA A 33 -15.88 22.52 -1.68
N THR A 34 -16.84 23.17 -2.34
CA THR A 34 -16.83 23.35 -3.81
C THR A 34 -15.65 24.21 -4.26
N ALA A 35 -15.42 25.35 -3.59
CA ALA A 35 -14.31 26.24 -3.90
C ALA A 35 -12.93 25.57 -3.69
N LEU A 36 -12.81 24.71 -2.68
CA LEU A 36 -11.58 23.94 -2.43
C LEU A 36 -11.37 22.81 -3.44
N GLU A 37 -12.44 22.12 -3.86
CA GLU A 37 -12.37 21.10 -4.92
C GLU A 37 -11.92 21.70 -6.26
N ASP A 38 -12.41 22.90 -6.60
CA ASP A 38 -11.99 23.61 -7.81
C ASP A 38 -10.53 24.06 -7.74
N LYS A 39 -10.09 24.54 -6.57
CA LYS A 39 -8.73 25.06 -6.38
C LYS A 39 -7.67 23.96 -6.22
N TYR A 40 -8.05 22.82 -5.63
CA TYR A 40 -7.18 21.68 -5.33
C TYR A 40 -7.85 20.36 -5.73
N PRO A 41 -7.98 20.08 -7.05
CA PRO A 41 -8.71 18.91 -7.55
C PRO A 41 -8.08 17.57 -7.15
N HIS A 42 -6.78 17.58 -6.83
CA HIS A 42 -6.02 16.41 -6.45
C HIS A 42 -5.68 16.35 -4.96
N TYR A 43 -6.27 17.22 -4.14
CA TYR A 43 -6.02 17.15 -2.70
C TYR A 43 -6.66 15.90 -2.09
N PRO A 44 -5.95 15.15 -1.24
CA PRO A 44 -6.46 13.89 -0.74
C PRO A 44 -7.49 14.12 0.37
N ARG A 45 -8.51 13.25 0.44
CA ARG A 45 -9.60 13.36 1.42
C ARG A 45 -9.31 12.50 2.64
N PHE A 46 -9.14 13.13 3.79
CA PHE A 46 -8.85 12.44 5.04
C PHE A 46 -10.13 11.94 5.72
N ALA A 47 -10.11 10.70 6.21
CA ALA A 47 -11.17 10.16 7.06
C ALA A 47 -11.06 10.65 8.52
N VAL A 48 -9.87 11.09 8.91
CA VAL A 48 -9.56 11.67 10.23
C VAL A 48 -9.30 13.15 10.04
N ARG A 49 -9.73 13.99 11.00
CA ARG A 49 -9.38 15.41 11.01
C ARG A 49 -7.86 15.51 11.18
N VAL A 50 -7.18 16.13 10.23
CA VAL A 50 -5.75 16.43 10.30
C VAL A 50 -5.62 17.94 10.33
N GLY A 51 -5.26 18.48 11.49
CA GLY A 51 -4.91 19.90 11.61
C GLY A 51 -3.51 20.20 11.06
N GLU A 52 -3.17 21.48 10.96
CA GLU A 52 -1.83 21.92 10.54
C GLU A 52 -0.74 21.43 11.49
N GLU A 53 -0.95 21.53 12.80
CA GLU A 53 -0.02 21.06 13.84
C GLU A 53 0.13 19.53 13.86
N GLU A 54 -0.95 18.83 13.52
CA GLU A 54 -1.00 17.36 13.55
C GLU A 54 -0.47 16.73 12.25
N ARG A 55 -0.32 17.51 11.18
CA ARG A 55 0.13 17.02 9.87
C ARG A 55 1.49 16.34 9.94
N GLN A 56 2.45 17.00 10.58
CA GLN A 56 3.82 16.50 10.70
C GLN A 56 3.91 15.19 11.51
N PRO A 57 3.35 15.09 12.74
CA PRO A 57 3.40 13.83 13.49
C PRO A 57 2.67 12.68 12.80
N PHE A 58 1.58 12.94 12.07
CA PHE A 58 0.88 11.91 11.29
C PHE A 58 1.74 11.39 10.13
N CYS A 59 2.51 12.28 9.48
CA CYS A 59 3.46 11.88 8.45
C CYS A 59 4.64 11.11 9.04
N ASP A 60 5.18 11.54 10.18
CA ASP A 60 6.26 10.83 10.88
C ASP A 60 5.83 9.41 11.25
N ASP A 61 4.62 9.26 11.77
CA ASP A 61 4.00 7.98 12.06
C ASP A 61 3.85 7.09 10.81
N ALA A 62 3.50 7.67 9.66
CA ALA A 62 3.47 6.94 8.38
C ALA A 62 4.87 6.47 7.97
N LEU A 63 5.92 7.28 8.16
CA LEU A 63 7.30 6.89 7.88
C LEU A 63 7.76 5.73 8.76
N ARG A 64 7.45 5.77 10.07
CA ARG A 64 7.76 4.67 11.00
C ARG A 64 7.03 3.39 10.63
N LEU A 65 5.79 3.49 10.15
CA LEU A 65 5.02 2.35 9.69
C LEU A 65 5.62 1.72 8.44
N LEU A 66 6.08 2.53 7.48
CA LEU A 66 6.79 2.04 6.29
C LEU A 66 8.08 1.29 6.67
N ALA A 67 8.81 1.72 7.71
CA ALA A 67 9.98 1.00 8.20
C ALA A 67 9.68 -0.24 9.06
N GLY A 68 8.39 -0.54 9.28
CA GLY A 68 7.94 -1.66 10.11
C GLY A 68 8.23 -1.50 11.60
N MET A 69 8.43 -0.26 12.08
CA MET A 69 8.74 0.03 13.48
C MET A 69 7.47 0.05 14.33
N ASP A 70 6.42 0.74 13.86
CA ASP A 70 5.18 0.95 14.60
C ASP A 70 3.94 0.67 13.74
N ARG A 71 2.85 0.25 14.38
CA ARG A 71 1.52 0.11 13.76
C ARG A 71 0.59 1.20 14.29
N SER A 72 0.78 2.43 13.84
CA SER A 72 -0.10 3.56 14.21
C SER A 72 -1.31 3.66 13.27
N ARG A 73 -2.48 3.97 13.83
CA ARG A 73 -3.70 4.21 13.02
C ARG A 73 -3.60 5.49 12.20
N GLN A 74 -2.90 6.50 12.72
CA GLN A 74 -2.70 7.78 12.05
C GLN A 74 -1.82 7.61 10.81
N GLY A 75 -0.70 6.88 10.94
CA GLY A 75 0.16 6.56 9.81
C GLY A 75 -0.54 5.74 8.73
N LEU A 76 -1.37 4.76 9.13
CA LEU A 76 -2.22 4.02 8.19
C LEU A 76 -3.19 4.92 7.44
N ALA A 77 -3.86 5.84 8.14
CA ALA A 77 -4.79 6.78 7.52
C ALA A 77 -4.09 7.64 6.46
N VAL A 78 -2.88 8.14 6.73
CA VAL A 78 -2.10 8.91 5.75
C VAL A 78 -1.75 8.07 4.52
N LEU A 79 -1.29 6.83 4.71
CA LEU A 79 -0.92 5.95 3.59
C LEU A 79 -2.11 5.55 2.72
N GLU A 80 -3.29 5.34 3.33
CA GLU A 80 -4.54 5.05 2.61
C GLU A 80 -5.02 6.25 1.80
N VAL A 81 -4.94 7.44 2.40
CA VAL A 81 -5.35 8.70 1.79
C VAL A 81 -4.45 9.08 0.60
N LEU A 82 -3.15 8.80 0.71
CA LEU A 82 -2.20 8.88 -0.42
C LEU A 82 -2.27 7.66 -1.37
N ARG A 83 -3.19 6.72 -1.15
CA ARG A 83 -3.37 5.49 -1.95
C ARG A 83 -2.08 4.66 -2.12
N LEU A 84 -1.18 4.73 -1.14
CA LEU A 84 0.09 3.99 -1.12
C LEU A 84 -0.06 2.58 -0.53
N ARG A 85 -1.23 2.27 0.04
CA ARG A 85 -1.55 0.99 0.68
C ARG A 85 -2.82 0.39 0.08
N GLU A 86 -2.83 -0.92 -0.14
CA GLU A 86 -4.00 -1.68 -0.53
C GLU A 86 -4.11 -2.94 0.34
N GLY A 87 -5.13 -2.99 1.19
CA GLY A 87 -5.22 -4.01 2.25
C GLY A 87 -4.06 -3.89 3.23
N GLU A 88 -3.30 -4.97 3.43
CA GLU A 88 -2.12 -4.98 4.30
C GLU A 88 -0.80 -4.68 3.57
N GLY A 89 -0.82 -4.61 2.24
CA GLY A 89 0.38 -4.40 1.43
C GLY A 89 0.59 -2.95 1.03
N ILE A 90 1.85 -2.51 1.01
CA ILE A 90 2.25 -1.24 0.41
C ILE A 90 2.30 -1.44 -1.12
N ARG A 91 1.63 -0.58 -1.89
CA ARG A 91 1.65 -0.57 -3.36
C ARG A 91 1.87 0.85 -3.85
N THR A 92 3.10 1.15 -4.24
CA THR A 92 3.48 2.48 -4.77
C THR A 92 2.93 2.68 -6.18
N ARG A 93 2.99 1.65 -7.04
CA ARG A 93 2.59 1.72 -8.44
C ARG A 93 1.09 1.91 -8.68
N SER A 94 0.23 1.79 -7.66
CA SER A 94 -1.19 2.12 -7.78
C SER A 94 -1.50 3.57 -7.41
N SER A 95 -0.64 4.20 -6.60
CA SER A 95 -0.83 5.57 -6.14
C SER A 95 -0.61 6.59 -7.26
N PRO A 96 -1.51 7.58 -7.45
CA PRO A 96 -1.29 8.65 -8.42
C PRO A 96 -0.08 9.52 -8.06
N TYR A 97 0.17 9.70 -6.76
CA TYR A 97 1.27 10.51 -6.24
C TYR A 97 2.63 9.89 -6.53
N ALA A 98 2.79 8.60 -6.21
CA ALA A 98 4.04 7.89 -6.47
C ALA A 98 4.31 7.72 -7.97
N LYS A 99 3.27 7.52 -8.79
CA LYS A 99 3.40 7.48 -10.26
C LYS A 99 3.93 8.80 -10.82
N ALA A 100 3.37 9.92 -10.41
CA ALA A 100 3.81 11.22 -10.90
C ALA A 100 5.28 11.51 -10.56
N ILE A 101 5.76 11.09 -9.38
CA ILE A 101 7.18 11.19 -9.02
C ILE A 101 8.05 10.33 -9.96
N LEU A 102 7.61 9.11 -10.27
CA LEU A 102 8.32 8.22 -11.18
C LEU A 102 8.32 8.73 -12.63
N GLU A 103 7.23 9.32 -13.09
CA GLU A 103 7.10 9.89 -14.43
C GLU A 103 7.98 11.12 -14.60
N GLN A 104 8.02 12.02 -13.61
CA GLN A 104 8.91 13.19 -13.64
C GLN A 104 10.40 12.81 -13.61
N ARG A 105 10.73 11.63 -13.08
CA ARG A 105 12.11 11.14 -13.07
C ARG A 105 12.60 10.66 -14.43
N GLY A 106 11.75 10.13 -15.30
CA GLY A 106 12.18 9.51 -16.56
C GLY A 106 13.13 8.30 -16.37
N GLU A 107 13.48 7.63 -17.47
CA GLU A 107 14.44 6.53 -17.44
C GLU A 107 15.88 7.06 -17.25
N GLY A 108 16.38 7.02 -16.01
CA GLY A 108 17.78 7.32 -15.69
C GLY A 108 18.08 8.77 -15.31
N GLN A 109 17.07 9.64 -15.29
CA GLN A 109 17.24 11.02 -14.80
C GLN A 109 17.07 11.10 -13.27
N VAL A 110 17.79 12.06 -12.73
CA VAL A 110 17.81 12.43 -11.32
C VAL A 110 16.84 13.59 -11.14
N VAL A 111 15.94 13.50 -10.16
CA VAL A 111 15.02 14.59 -9.84
C VAL A 111 15.53 15.34 -8.63
N ASN A 112 15.69 16.65 -8.79
CA ASN A 112 16.04 17.53 -7.68
C ASN A 112 14.77 17.92 -6.94
N ARG A 113 14.91 18.28 -5.67
CA ARG A 113 13.78 18.81 -4.89
C ARG A 113 13.15 20.04 -5.54
N ALA A 114 13.96 20.93 -6.12
CA ALA A 114 13.48 22.15 -6.76
C ALA A 114 12.53 21.89 -7.95
N ASP A 115 12.59 20.70 -8.54
CA ASP A 115 11.71 20.32 -9.66
C ASP A 115 10.31 19.95 -9.15
N LEU A 116 10.25 19.33 -7.98
CA LEU A 116 9.01 18.86 -7.33
C LEU A 116 8.36 19.97 -6.49
N VAL A 117 9.15 20.67 -5.70
CA VAL A 117 8.66 21.61 -4.68
C VAL A 117 8.91 23.03 -5.14
N ARG A 118 7.83 23.82 -5.26
CA ARG A 118 7.86 25.22 -5.69
C ARG A 118 7.13 26.12 -4.70
N GLY A 119 7.52 27.40 -4.69
CA GLY A 119 6.93 28.43 -3.82
C GLY A 119 7.86 28.86 -2.68
N THR A 120 7.67 30.09 -2.22
CA THR A 120 8.42 30.68 -1.09
C THR A 120 7.60 30.62 0.19
N ASP A 121 6.28 30.79 0.09
CA ASP A 121 5.32 30.59 1.19
C ASP A 121 3.86 30.60 0.66
N PRO A 122 3.05 29.53 0.81
CA PRO A 122 3.42 28.21 1.29
C PRO A 122 4.24 27.45 0.24
N VAL A 123 5.17 26.62 0.73
CA VAL A 123 5.96 25.71 -0.09
C VAL A 123 5.09 24.52 -0.48
N LEU A 124 4.84 24.30 -1.77
CA LEU A 124 3.93 23.26 -2.26
C LEU A 124 4.59 22.33 -3.28
N TRP A 125 4.19 21.07 -3.25
CA TRP A 125 4.54 20.03 -4.20
C TRP A 125 3.62 20.09 -5.42
N GLU A 126 4.18 20.47 -6.57
CA GLU A 126 3.46 20.54 -7.86
C GLU A 126 3.57 19.19 -8.61
N PRO A 127 2.52 18.76 -9.34
CA PRO A 127 1.31 19.50 -9.72
C PRO A 127 0.16 19.44 -8.70
N PHE A 128 0.32 18.72 -7.58
CA PHE A 128 -0.78 18.39 -6.68
C PHE A 128 -1.10 19.47 -5.65
N ARG A 129 -0.22 20.47 -5.53
CA ARG A 129 -0.27 21.54 -4.53
C ARG A 129 -0.39 21.00 -3.10
N LEU A 130 0.38 19.96 -2.80
CA LEU A 130 0.43 19.32 -1.48
C LEU A 130 1.58 19.85 -0.66
N GLU A 131 1.48 19.71 0.64
CA GLU A 131 2.54 20.09 1.54
C GLU A 131 3.72 19.09 1.45
N PRO A 132 4.96 19.56 1.65
CA PRO A 132 6.18 18.79 1.43
C PRO A 132 6.29 17.54 2.35
N GLU A 133 5.58 17.52 3.46
CA GLU A 133 5.51 16.37 4.37
C GLU A 133 4.84 15.17 3.69
N TYR A 134 3.79 15.38 2.89
CA TYR A 134 3.14 14.29 2.13
C TYR A 134 4.00 13.79 0.97
N LEU A 135 4.81 14.68 0.37
CA LEU A 135 5.85 14.29 -0.58
C LEU A 135 6.86 13.35 0.08
N SER A 136 7.28 13.67 1.32
CA SER A 136 8.24 12.83 2.05
C SER A 136 7.74 11.39 2.23
N VAL A 137 6.46 11.21 2.61
CA VAL A 137 5.84 9.88 2.77
C VAL A 137 5.79 9.13 1.43
N SER A 138 5.43 9.82 0.35
CA SER A 138 5.38 9.25 -1.00
C SER A 138 6.76 8.79 -1.49
N VAL A 139 7.79 9.58 -1.23
CA VAL A 139 9.18 9.25 -1.57
C VAL A 139 9.69 8.07 -0.74
N VAL A 140 9.46 8.05 0.57
CA VAL A 140 9.90 6.94 1.43
C VAL A 140 9.18 5.64 1.06
N ALA A 141 7.91 5.71 0.65
CA ALA A 141 7.20 4.53 0.15
C ALA A 141 7.86 3.96 -1.11
N LEU A 142 8.35 4.82 -2.03
CA LEU A 142 9.13 4.39 -3.20
C LEU A 142 10.48 3.77 -2.81
N VAL A 143 11.16 4.31 -1.79
CA VAL A 143 12.39 3.72 -1.26
C VAL A 143 12.12 2.36 -0.62
N HIS A 144 11.03 2.21 0.13
CA HIS A 144 10.64 0.93 0.72
C HIS A 144 10.41 -0.15 -0.35
N GLN A 145 9.80 0.19 -1.49
CA GLN A 145 9.62 -0.74 -2.61
C GLN A 145 10.91 -0.97 -3.42
N GLY A 146 11.96 -0.18 -3.20
CA GLY A 146 13.19 -0.24 -4.00
C GLY A 146 13.05 0.36 -5.40
N ASP A 147 12.08 1.26 -5.61
CA ASP A 147 11.92 2.00 -6.88
C ASP A 147 12.76 3.30 -6.91
N ALA A 148 13.10 3.84 -5.74
CA ALA A 148 13.85 5.08 -5.58
C ALA A 148 14.93 4.99 -4.48
N ALA A 149 15.92 5.87 -4.58
CA ALA A 149 16.94 6.13 -3.57
C ALA A 149 17.07 7.64 -3.41
N LEU A 150 17.23 8.12 -2.17
CA LEU A 150 17.27 9.55 -1.88
C LEU A 150 18.59 9.97 -1.25
N ARG A 151 18.98 11.23 -1.46
CA ARG A 151 20.17 11.83 -0.84
C ARG A 151 19.77 13.01 0.04
N ILE A 152 20.10 12.93 1.33
CA ILE A 152 19.91 14.01 2.31
C ILE A 152 21.28 14.33 2.90
N ASP A 153 21.68 15.61 2.91
CA ASP A 153 22.95 16.07 3.50
C ASP A 153 24.19 15.30 3.01
N GLY A 154 24.20 14.87 1.75
CA GLY A 154 25.28 14.05 1.17
C GLY A 154 25.22 12.55 1.50
N VAL A 155 24.31 12.10 2.36
CA VAL A 155 24.09 10.69 2.71
C VAL A 155 23.03 10.07 1.79
N GLU A 156 23.36 8.92 1.20
CA GLU A 156 22.44 8.12 0.36
C GLU A 156 21.64 7.14 1.23
N TYR A 157 20.32 7.16 1.07
CA TYR A 157 19.36 6.31 1.76
C TYR A 157 18.63 5.42 0.73
N ASP A 158 18.86 4.12 0.87
CA ASP A 158 18.21 3.05 0.10
C ASP A 158 17.28 2.22 1.00
N ALA A 159 16.64 1.19 0.42
CA ALA A 159 15.80 0.23 1.15
C ALA A 159 16.52 -0.40 2.37
N THR A 160 17.85 -0.56 2.32
CA THR A 160 18.66 -1.10 3.43
C THR A 160 18.76 -0.14 4.62
N ARG A 161 18.69 1.18 4.37
CA ARG A 161 18.78 2.24 5.39
C ARG A 161 17.41 2.84 5.72
N LEU A 162 16.33 2.16 5.36
CA LEU A 162 14.96 2.63 5.57
C LEU A 162 14.64 2.91 7.05
N ARG A 163 15.14 2.08 7.98
CA ARG A 163 14.95 2.31 9.42
C ARG A 163 15.63 3.60 9.90
N GLN A 164 16.80 3.94 9.37
CA GLN A 164 17.49 5.18 9.70
C GLN A 164 16.75 6.38 9.11
N LEU A 165 16.25 6.24 7.88
CA LEU A 165 15.45 7.24 7.20
C LEU A 165 14.15 7.56 7.94
N ALA A 166 13.43 6.53 8.43
CA ALA A 166 12.20 6.69 9.19
C ALA A 166 12.41 7.22 10.63
N GLY A 167 13.65 7.25 11.11
CA GLY A 167 14.01 7.94 12.35
C GLY A 167 14.15 9.46 12.20
N LEU A 168 14.22 9.96 10.95
CA LEU A 168 14.22 11.39 10.67
C LEU A 168 12.78 11.93 10.65
N CYS A 169 12.61 13.21 10.98
CA CYS A 169 11.30 13.87 10.83
C CYS A 169 10.95 14.07 9.35
N SER A 170 9.67 13.98 9.02
CA SER A 170 9.12 14.17 7.67
C SER A 170 9.51 15.50 7.04
N ALA A 171 9.58 16.58 7.83
CA ALA A 171 10.09 17.87 7.38
C ALA A 171 11.55 17.81 6.90
N ARG A 172 12.42 17.04 7.60
CA ARG A 172 13.81 16.82 7.19
C ARG A 172 13.91 15.91 5.98
N VAL A 173 13.05 14.90 5.88
CA VAL A 173 13.02 14.01 4.70
C VAL A 173 12.57 14.77 3.46
N ALA A 174 11.60 15.68 3.58
CA ALA A 174 11.24 16.61 2.51
C ALA A 174 12.39 17.56 2.11
N GLY A 175 13.40 17.66 2.98
CA GLY A 175 14.72 18.27 2.82
C GLY A 175 15.64 17.66 1.77
N PHE A 176 15.26 16.56 1.11
CA PHE A 176 16.18 15.84 0.22
C PHE A 176 16.73 16.73 -0.91
N SER A 177 17.96 16.45 -1.32
CA SER A 177 18.62 17.15 -2.42
C SER A 177 18.28 16.51 -3.76
N VAL A 178 18.46 15.19 -3.81
CA VAL A 178 18.43 14.38 -5.03
C VAL A 178 17.61 13.12 -4.79
N LEU A 179 16.72 12.81 -5.74
CA LEU A 179 16.01 11.54 -5.86
C LEU A 179 16.47 10.80 -7.12
N GLN A 180 17.05 9.62 -6.94
CA GLN A 180 17.67 8.82 -8.01
C GLN A 180 17.10 7.40 -8.07
N ARG A 181 17.41 6.66 -9.13
CA ARG A 181 17.10 5.22 -9.19
C ARG A 181 18.05 4.57 -8.20
N PRO A 182 17.59 3.63 -7.37
CA PRO A 182 18.51 2.89 -6.55
C PRO A 182 19.54 2.28 -7.49
N LYS A 183 20.81 2.38 -7.08
CA LYS A 183 21.89 1.70 -7.79
C LYS A 183 21.58 0.21 -7.62
N GLY A 184 20.83 -0.34 -8.57
CA GLY A 184 20.54 -1.75 -8.58
C GLY A 184 21.85 -2.53 -8.57
N ILE A 185 21.76 -3.83 -8.30
CA ILE A 185 22.71 -4.74 -8.93
C ILE A 185 22.58 -4.41 -10.41
N PRO A 186 23.62 -3.88 -11.06
CA PRO A 186 23.49 -3.37 -12.41
C PRO A 186 22.98 -4.50 -13.29
N GLU A 187 21.74 -4.36 -13.76
CA GLU A 187 21.14 -5.24 -14.77
C GLU A 187 22.01 -5.21 -16.03
N GLY A 188 22.76 -4.10 -16.23
CA GLY A 188 23.87 -3.98 -17.17
C GLY A 188 25.14 -4.78 -16.81
N LYS A 189 25.46 -5.14 -15.56
CA LYS A 189 26.53 -6.12 -15.25
C LYS A 189 26.07 -7.57 -15.32
N LEU A 190 24.79 -7.82 -15.58
CA LEU A 190 24.37 -9.12 -16.13
C LEU A 190 24.56 -9.18 -17.65
N ALA A 191 24.80 -8.03 -18.31
CA ALA A 191 24.88 -7.92 -19.76
C ALA A 191 26.22 -7.38 -20.31
N THR A 192 27.11 -6.83 -19.48
CA THR A 192 28.41 -6.28 -19.94
C THR A 192 29.58 -6.72 -19.05
N ASP A 193 30.48 -7.43 -19.72
CA ASP A 193 31.95 -7.50 -19.58
C ASP A 193 32.58 -8.09 -18.31
N ARG A 194 31.82 -8.54 -17.32
CA ARG A 194 32.33 -9.50 -16.32
C ARG A 194 31.68 -10.85 -16.55
N GLY A 195 32.47 -11.81 -17.02
CA GLY A 195 32.00 -13.14 -17.38
C GLY A 195 31.16 -13.77 -16.28
N TRP A 196 30.01 -14.33 -16.69
CA TRP A 196 29.08 -15.08 -15.84
C TRP A 196 29.76 -16.19 -15.00
N GLU A 197 30.95 -16.63 -15.40
CA GLU A 197 31.73 -17.68 -14.77
C GLU A 197 32.24 -17.33 -13.35
N GLU A 198 32.49 -16.07 -13.03
CA GLU A 198 32.91 -15.65 -11.67
C GLU A 198 31.73 -15.42 -10.72
N LEU A 199 30.54 -15.12 -11.23
CA LEU A 199 29.35 -14.82 -10.42
C LEU A 199 28.55 -16.08 -10.05
N VAL A 200 28.60 -17.11 -10.89
CA VAL A 200 27.92 -18.40 -10.64
C VAL A 200 28.41 -19.08 -9.35
N PRO A 201 29.71 -19.12 -9.02
CA PRO A 201 30.22 -19.66 -7.76
C PRO A 201 29.66 -18.93 -6.54
N ASP A 202 29.65 -17.60 -6.53
CA ASP A 202 29.17 -16.80 -5.39
C ASP A 202 27.67 -17.00 -5.15
N LEU A 203 26.87 -17.02 -6.23
CA LEU A 203 25.43 -17.32 -6.16
C LEU A 203 25.16 -18.74 -5.67
N ARG A 204 25.94 -19.72 -6.14
CA ARG A 204 25.85 -21.11 -5.66
C ARG A 204 26.20 -21.21 -4.18
N ALA A 205 27.26 -20.53 -3.73
CA ALA A 205 27.67 -20.50 -2.33
C ALA A 205 26.58 -19.90 -1.42
N GLN A 206 25.94 -18.80 -1.85
CA GLN A 206 24.83 -18.20 -1.11
C GLN A 206 23.58 -19.11 -1.08
N ALA A 207 23.26 -19.76 -2.19
CA ALA A 207 22.15 -20.71 -2.25
C ALA A 207 22.41 -21.94 -1.35
N GLU A 208 23.61 -22.51 -1.38
CA GLU A 208 24.01 -23.63 -0.53
C GLU A 208 23.95 -23.27 0.96
N LEU A 209 24.40 -22.07 1.32
CA LEU A 209 24.32 -21.57 2.69
C LEU A 209 22.86 -21.39 3.13
N ALA A 210 22.01 -20.82 2.27
CA ALA A 210 20.59 -20.66 2.56
C ALA A 210 19.86 -22.02 2.70
N ILE A 211 20.17 -23.00 1.84
CA ILE A 211 19.62 -24.36 1.92
C ILE A 211 20.09 -25.05 3.20
N THR A 212 21.37 -24.92 3.55
CA THR A 212 21.94 -25.52 4.76
C THR A 212 21.28 -24.93 6.01
N ASN A 213 21.12 -23.61 6.06
CA ASN A 213 20.43 -22.93 7.15
C ASN A 213 18.96 -23.37 7.25
N ALA A 214 18.27 -23.50 6.12
CA ALA A 214 16.89 -23.96 6.09
C ALA A 214 16.76 -25.43 6.53
N LEU A 215 17.70 -26.30 6.15
CA LEU A 215 17.72 -27.71 6.58
C LEU A 215 18.07 -27.83 8.05
N ASN A 216 18.99 -27.03 8.57
CA ASN A 216 19.33 -26.99 9.99
C ASN A 216 18.13 -26.49 10.81
N ALA A 217 17.50 -25.39 10.40
CA ALA A 217 16.28 -24.90 11.02
C ALA A 217 15.16 -25.96 10.96
N LYS A 218 15.02 -26.68 9.85
CA LYS A 218 14.05 -27.79 9.73
C LYS A 218 14.37 -28.94 10.68
N ARG A 219 15.65 -29.33 10.81
CA ARG A 219 16.08 -30.40 11.74
C ARG A 219 15.88 -29.98 13.19
N GLU A 220 16.19 -28.73 13.55
CA GLU A 220 15.92 -28.17 14.87
C GLU A 220 14.43 -28.17 15.18
N LEU A 221 13.59 -27.78 14.22
CA LEU A 221 12.13 -27.85 14.37
C LEU A 221 11.60 -29.29 14.46
N GLN A 222 12.21 -30.24 13.74
CA GLN A 222 11.86 -31.66 13.82
C GLN A 222 12.34 -32.32 15.12
N GLY A 223 13.45 -31.86 15.69
CA GLY A 223 13.92 -32.25 17.03
C GLY A 223 13.06 -31.74 18.17
N GLY A 224 12.08 -30.88 17.84
CA GLY A 224 11.26 -30.15 18.79
C GLY A 224 12.04 -28.95 19.35
N LEU A 225 11.36 -27.81 19.50
CA LEU A 225 11.90 -26.72 20.32
C LEU A 225 12.16 -27.29 21.72
N GLN A 226 13.36 -27.14 22.25
CA GLN A 226 13.65 -27.50 23.63
C GLN A 226 13.90 -26.24 24.44
N LEU A 227 13.18 -26.08 25.53
CA LEU A 227 13.43 -25.02 26.52
C LEU A 227 14.08 -25.73 27.72
N TRP A 228 15.37 -25.47 27.97
CA TRP A 228 16.12 -26.07 29.08
C TRP A 228 16.23 -27.62 29.02
N GLY A 229 16.35 -28.18 27.81
CA GLY A 229 16.45 -29.64 27.62
C GLY A 229 15.13 -30.39 27.74
N LEU A 230 14.00 -29.68 27.87
CA LEU A 230 12.66 -30.25 27.92
C LEU A 230 11.79 -29.68 26.78
N PRO A 231 10.88 -30.48 26.20
CA PRO A 231 9.92 -29.94 25.26
C PRO A 231 9.01 -28.93 25.99
N PRO A 232 8.80 -27.72 25.43
CA PRO A 232 8.04 -26.64 26.07
C PRO A 232 6.55 -26.95 26.19
N LEU A 233 6.07 -27.97 25.48
CA LEU A 233 4.70 -28.45 25.52
C LEU A 233 4.70 -29.92 25.89
N THR A 234 3.78 -30.31 26.75
CA THR A 234 3.54 -31.72 27.09
C THR A 234 2.98 -32.48 25.89
N ALA A 235 3.16 -33.80 25.83
CA ALA A 235 2.70 -34.62 24.70
C ALA A 235 1.18 -34.47 24.41
N GLY A 236 0.37 -34.24 25.46
CA GLY A 236 -1.07 -33.97 25.33
C GLY A 236 -1.36 -32.61 24.68
N GLU A 237 -0.63 -31.56 25.06
CA GLU A 237 -0.76 -30.23 24.44
C GLU A 237 -0.27 -30.24 22.99
N GLN A 238 0.79 -30.97 22.68
CA GLN A 238 1.28 -31.13 21.30
C GLN A 238 0.21 -31.74 20.38
N ALA A 239 -0.54 -32.75 20.86
CA ALA A 239 -1.64 -33.36 20.11
C ALA A 239 -2.84 -32.41 19.94
N ALA A 240 -3.19 -31.65 20.99
CA ALA A 240 -4.24 -30.63 20.94
C ALA A 240 -3.89 -29.52 19.93
N TRP A 241 -2.64 -29.06 19.94
CA TRP A 241 -2.14 -28.09 18.98
C TRP A 241 -2.06 -28.66 17.56
N ALA A 242 -1.57 -29.88 17.35
CA ALA A 242 -1.53 -30.52 16.03
C ALA A 242 -2.92 -30.61 15.37
N THR A 243 -3.95 -30.91 16.17
CA THR A 243 -5.36 -30.95 15.74
C THR A 243 -5.90 -29.56 15.40
N ARG A 244 -5.53 -28.54 16.17
CA ARG A 244 -5.89 -27.14 15.89
C ARG A 244 -5.25 -26.62 14.60
N TRP A 245 -3.98 -26.98 14.35
CA TRP A 245 -3.24 -26.59 13.15
C TRP A 245 -3.69 -27.33 11.89
N SER A 246 -4.10 -28.60 11.99
CA SER A 246 -4.68 -29.33 10.85
C SER A 246 -6.06 -28.80 10.48
N GLY A 247 -6.89 -28.44 11.47
CA GLY A 247 -8.18 -27.77 11.25
C GLY A 247 -8.06 -26.38 10.64
N GLY A 248 -7.01 -25.62 10.98
CA GLY A 248 -6.72 -24.31 10.38
C GLY A 248 -6.08 -24.36 8.99
N ARG A 249 -5.45 -25.47 8.60
CA ARG A 249 -4.80 -25.62 7.29
C ARG A 249 -5.79 -25.75 6.13
N SER A 250 -7.03 -26.17 6.37
CA SER A 250 -8.05 -26.30 5.32
C SER A 250 -8.61 -24.96 4.85
N SER A 251 -8.45 -23.88 5.63
CA SER A 251 -8.86 -22.51 5.26
C SER A 251 -7.78 -21.72 4.53
N TRP A 252 -6.52 -22.15 4.61
CA TRP A 252 -5.40 -21.57 3.87
C TRP A 252 -5.08 -22.42 2.65
N ARG A 253 -5.63 -22.05 1.49
CA ARG A 253 -5.09 -22.55 0.20
C ARG A 253 -3.80 -21.77 -0.10
N PRO A 254 -2.63 -22.42 -0.22
CA PRO A 254 -1.48 -21.77 -0.80
C PRO A 254 -1.76 -21.48 -2.28
N CYS A 255 -1.34 -20.30 -2.75
CA CYS A 255 -1.23 -20.06 -4.19
C CYS A 255 -0.30 -21.12 -4.77
N ALA A 256 -0.81 -21.95 -5.68
CA ALA A 256 0.00 -22.94 -6.38
C ALA A 256 1.12 -22.21 -7.14
N PRO A 257 2.36 -22.74 -7.16
CA PRO A 257 3.42 -22.18 -7.98
C PRO A 257 3.03 -22.29 -9.47
N MET A 258 3.06 -21.16 -10.19
CA MET A 258 2.99 -21.13 -11.66
C MET A 258 4.28 -21.75 -12.20
N THR A 259 4.34 -23.07 -12.33
CA THR A 259 5.33 -23.74 -13.15
C THR A 259 4.64 -24.77 -14.04
N ALA A 260 4.97 -24.66 -15.34
CA ALA A 260 4.60 -25.52 -16.46
C ALA A 260 3.12 -25.47 -16.94
N ARG A 261 2.93 -24.92 -18.14
CA ARG A 261 1.88 -25.34 -19.09
C ARG A 261 2.06 -26.85 -19.34
N PRO A 262 1.10 -27.73 -19.00
CA PRO A 262 1.09 -29.08 -19.54
C PRO A 262 0.41 -29.04 -20.91
N SER A 263 1.04 -29.69 -21.90
CA SER A 263 0.45 -29.95 -23.20
C SER A 263 -0.87 -30.73 -23.03
N CYS A 264 -1.86 -30.36 -23.84
CA CYS A 264 -3.12 -31.06 -23.96
C CYS A 264 -2.89 -32.51 -24.43
N ALA A 265 -3.06 -33.50 -23.55
CA ALA A 265 -3.29 -34.89 -23.99
C ALA A 265 -3.85 -35.86 -22.92
N ALA A 266 -3.96 -35.52 -21.63
CA ALA A 266 -4.18 -36.56 -20.60
C ALA A 266 -5.28 -36.25 -19.56
N CYS A 267 -6.37 -35.59 -19.96
CA CYS A 267 -7.59 -35.50 -19.15
C CYS A 267 -8.83 -35.74 -20.02
N ALA A 268 -8.90 -36.92 -20.64
CA ALA A 268 -10.16 -37.51 -21.06
C ALA A 268 -10.75 -38.24 -19.85
N GLY A 269 -11.75 -37.65 -19.19
CA GLY A 269 -12.42 -38.28 -18.06
C GLY A 269 -13.36 -37.34 -17.31
N THR A 270 -14.65 -37.46 -17.63
CA THR A 270 -15.83 -37.02 -16.87
C THR A 270 -16.00 -35.52 -16.60
N TRP A 271 -16.38 -34.77 -17.64
CA TRP A 271 -17.25 -33.60 -17.49
C TRP A 271 -18.66 -33.95 -17.96
N ARG A 272 -19.65 -33.82 -17.06
CA ARG A 272 -21.08 -33.80 -17.41
C ARG A 272 -21.43 -32.41 -17.97
N PRO A 273 -22.13 -32.28 -19.10
CA PRO A 273 -22.55 -30.99 -19.62
C PRO A 273 -23.83 -30.47 -18.93
N SER A 274 -23.85 -29.18 -18.61
CA SER A 274 -25.08 -28.40 -18.34
C SER A 274 -25.67 -27.87 -19.66
N PRO A 275 -26.97 -27.53 -19.70
CA PRO A 275 -27.76 -27.54 -20.93
C PRO A 275 -27.59 -26.31 -21.85
N ALA A 276 -27.65 -26.65 -23.13
CA ALA A 276 -27.76 -25.90 -24.39
C ALA A 276 -28.19 -24.42 -24.37
N MET A 277 -27.37 -23.59 -25.03
CA MET A 277 -27.75 -22.36 -25.74
C MET A 277 -28.07 -22.69 -27.21
N PRO A 278 -29.06 -22.05 -27.87
CA PRO A 278 -29.36 -22.27 -29.28
C PRO A 278 -28.36 -21.55 -30.22
N PRO A 279 -28.20 -22.04 -31.48
CA PRO A 279 -27.10 -21.64 -32.37
C PRO A 279 -27.29 -20.28 -33.06
N ALA A 280 -26.15 -19.68 -33.39
CA ALA A 280 -26.00 -18.37 -34.00
C ALA A 280 -26.41 -18.33 -35.48
N GLY A 281 -27.27 -17.39 -35.84
CA GLY A 281 -27.64 -17.14 -37.23
C GLY A 281 -28.74 -16.10 -37.41
N THR A 282 -28.52 -14.85 -36.99
CA THR A 282 -29.29 -13.69 -37.50
C THR A 282 -28.53 -12.37 -37.28
N PRO A 283 -28.62 -11.39 -38.21
CA PRO A 283 -27.76 -10.21 -38.22
C PRO A 283 -28.21 -9.12 -37.24
N TRP A 284 -27.22 -8.36 -36.77
CA TRP A 284 -27.29 -7.26 -35.81
C TRP A 284 -28.41 -6.24 -36.12
N ARG A 285 -29.42 -6.17 -35.24
CA ARG A 285 -30.34 -5.03 -35.15
C ARG A 285 -30.17 -4.31 -33.80
N ARG A 286 -29.53 -3.14 -33.92
CA ARG A 286 -29.76 -1.86 -33.20
C ARG A 286 -30.79 -1.91 -32.06
N TRP A 287 -30.34 -1.70 -30.82
CA TRP A 287 -31.22 -1.42 -29.67
C TRP A 287 -31.15 0.04 -29.26
N SER A 288 -32.32 0.67 -29.28
CA SER A 288 -32.67 1.98 -28.73
C SER A 288 -32.86 1.93 -27.20
N PRO A 289 -32.84 3.07 -26.50
CA PRO A 289 -32.88 3.12 -25.04
C PRO A 289 -34.32 3.18 -24.52
N SER A 290 -34.69 2.30 -23.59
CA SER A 290 -35.89 2.50 -22.76
C SER A 290 -35.78 1.80 -21.40
N ALA A 291 -35.57 2.65 -20.39
CA ALA A 291 -36.20 2.68 -19.07
C ALA A 291 -36.57 1.36 -18.35
N ARG A 292 -36.00 1.20 -17.14
CA ARG A 292 -36.61 0.65 -15.91
C ARG A 292 -35.63 0.88 -14.75
N ARG A 293 -35.62 2.05 -14.10
CA ARG A 293 -36.38 2.41 -12.88
C ARG A 293 -36.46 1.26 -11.86
N TRP A 294 -35.52 1.24 -10.92
CA TRP A 294 -35.62 0.48 -9.67
C TRP A 294 -36.23 1.41 -8.61
N SER A 295 -37.39 1.02 -8.07
CA SER A 295 -38.07 1.68 -6.96
C SER A 295 -38.47 0.61 -5.96
N ASN A 296 -37.71 0.48 -4.89
CA ASN A 296 -38.08 -0.34 -3.72
C ASN A 296 -38.33 0.60 -2.54
N TYR A 297 -39.59 0.98 -2.33
CA TYR A 297 -40.13 1.41 -1.04
C TYR A 297 -41.60 1.00 -0.96
N PRO A 298 -42.06 0.39 0.15
CA PRO A 298 -43.49 0.16 0.38
C PRO A 298 -44.20 1.45 0.85
N PRO A 299 -45.50 1.63 0.54
CA PRO A 299 -46.24 2.83 0.93
C PRO A 299 -46.67 2.79 2.41
N PRO A 300 -46.92 3.96 3.05
CA PRO A 300 -47.43 4.03 4.42
C PRO A 300 -48.94 3.72 4.50
N PRO A 301 -49.43 3.24 5.66
CA PRO A 301 -50.84 2.95 5.85
C PRO A 301 -51.65 4.24 6.04
N THR A 302 -52.74 4.35 5.30
CA THR A 302 -53.82 5.33 5.50
C THR A 302 -54.72 4.89 6.64
N THR A 303 -54.79 5.64 7.73
CA THR A 303 -55.98 6.40 8.19
C THR A 303 -55.55 7.33 9.32
#